data_AF-A0A958JE74-F1
#
_entry.id   AF-A0A958JE74-F1
#
_cell.length_a   1.000
_cell.length_b   1.000
_cell.length_c   1.000
_cell.angle_alpha   90.00
_cell.angle_beta   90.00
_cell.angle_gamma   90.00
#
_symmetry.space_group_name_H-M   'P 1'
#
loop_
_entity.id
_entity.type
_entity.pdbx_description
1 polymer ?
#
loop_
_entity_poly.entity_id
_entity_poly.type
_entity_poly.pdbx_seq_one_letter_code
_entity_poly.pdbx_strand_id
1 'polypeptide(L)'
;MKVLRAPKKVFELIEKYQNIPAGDKTVCTPYFINTGGDRNLRALVGKGDPSEIDMELQILAHRKGVDLAKIPADKIREMMQENNIGIDCSGFVSHLLDEWLKANWKKKLIS
;
A
#
# COMPACT_ATOMS: atom_id res chain seq x y z
N MET A 1 6.00 -14.33 -30.42
CA MET A 1 5.43 -13.32 -29.51
C MET A 1 6.48 -12.92 -28.49
N LYS A 2 6.88 -11.65 -28.39
CA LYS A 2 7.89 -11.19 -27.42
C LYS A 2 7.18 -10.83 -26.12
N VAL A 3 7.36 -11.63 -25.07
CA VAL A 3 6.75 -11.35 -23.76
C VAL A 3 7.52 -10.21 -23.10
N LEU A 4 6.83 -9.10 -22.81
CA LEU A 4 7.39 -8.01 -22.02
C LEU A 4 7.30 -8.40 -20.54
N ARG A 5 8.44 -8.41 -19.85
CA ARG A 5 8.52 -8.66 -18.41
C ARG A 5 8.65 -7.34 -17.67
N ALA A 6 8.02 -7.26 -16.50
CA ALA A 6 8.18 -6.12 -15.61
C ALA A 6 9.65 -6.01 -15.14
N PRO A 7 10.20 -4.78 -15.00
CA PRO A 7 11.51 -4.55 -14.42
C PRO A 7 11.59 -5.00 -12.96
N LYS A 8 12.80 -5.29 -12.47
CA LYS A 8 13.04 -5.70 -11.07
C LYS A 8 12.41 -4.74 -10.05
N LYS A 9 12.48 -3.43 -10.30
CA LYS A 9 11.92 -2.40 -9.43
C LYS A 9 10.41 -2.53 -9.18
N VAL A 10 9.67 -3.05 -10.15
CA VAL A 10 8.22 -3.29 -10.00
C VAL A 10 7.98 -4.40 -8.98
N PHE A 11 8.78 -5.47 -9.01
CA PHE A 11 8.68 -6.54 -8.02
C PHE A 11 9.11 -6.08 -6.62
N GLU A 12 10.16 -5.25 -6.52
CA GLU A 12 10.56 -4.62 -5.25
C GLU A 12 9.43 -3.75 -4.67
N LEU A 13 8.66 -3.07 -5.52
CA LEU A 13 7.48 -2.31 -5.09
C LEU A 13 6.34 -3.23 -4.60
N ILE A 14 6.10 -4.35 -5.28
CA ILE A 14 5.12 -5.37 -4.84
C ILE A 14 5.52 -5.93 -3.46
N GLU A 15 6.81 -6.24 -3.26
CA GLU A 15 7.33 -6.73 -1.98
C GLU A 15 7.09 -5.72 -0.85
N LYS A 16 7.24 -4.41 -1.12
CA LYS A 16 6.94 -3.37 -0.14
C LYS A 16 5.46 -3.36 0.27
N TYR A 17 4.53 -3.48 -0.69
CA TYR A 17 3.11 -3.62 -0.37
C TYR A 17 2.78 -4.88 0.44
N GLN A 18 3.52 -5.96 0.24
CA GLN A 18 3.34 -7.21 0.98
C GLN A 18 3.95 -7.17 2.38
N ASN A 19 4.88 -6.26 2.65
CA ASN A 19 5.67 -6.22 3.88
C ASN A 19 5.76 -4.81 4.46
N ILE A 20 4.60 -4.24 4.84
CA ILE A 20 4.56 -2.95 5.54
C ILE A 20 5.13 -3.13 6.95
N PRO A 21 6.11 -2.33 7.37
CA PRO A 21 6.63 -2.38 8.74
C PRO A 21 5.55 -2.06 9.78
N ALA A 22 5.50 -2.84 10.85
CA ALA A 22 4.60 -2.63 11.97
C ALA A 22 5.28 -3.06 13.28
N GLY A 23 6.06 -2.14 13.86
CA GLY A 23 6.93 -2.46 15.00
C GLY A 23 8.08 -3.37 14.57
N ASP A 24 8.18 -4.55 15.19
CA ASP A 24 9.17 -5.59 14.91
C ASP A 24 8.70 -6.62 13.86
N LYS A 25 7.51 -6.40 13.28
CA LYS A 25 6.86 -7.33 12.34
C LYS A 25 6.57 -6.64 11.01
N THR A 26 6.15 -7.43 10.04
CA THR A 26 5.59 -6.93 8.78
C THR A 26 4.15 -7.39 8.61
N VAL A 27 3.35 -6.56 7.96
CA VAL A 27 1.96 -6.86 7.61
C VAL A 27 1.74 -6.65 6.13
N CYS A 28 0.97 -7.56 5.52
CA CYS A 28 0.52 -7.36 4.15
C CYS A 28 -0.53 -6.24 4.12
N THR A 29 -0.41 -5.35 3.13
CA THR A 29 -1.38 -4.27 2.92
C THR A 29 -2.79 -4.84 2.67
N PRO A 30 -3.84 -4.32 3.32
CA PRO A 30 -5.22 -4.64 2.97
C PRO A 30 -5.56 -4.19 1.55
N TYR A 31 -6.21 -5.06 0.80
CA TYR A 31 -6.72 -4.75 -0.53
C TYR A 31 -8.21 -4.46 -0.46
N PHE A 32 -8.62 -3.33 -1.02
CA PHE A 32 -10.02 -2.93 -1.09
C PHE A 32 -10.56 -3.09 -2.51
N ILE A 33 -11.67 -3.81 -2.64
CA ILE A 33 -12.41 -3.87 -3.90
C ILE A 33 -13.17 -2.56 -4.05
N ASN A 34 -12.95 -1.85 -5.14
CA ASN A 34 -13.76 -0.70 -5.51
C ASN A 34 -15.14 -1.19 -5.95
N THR A 35 -16.13 -1.18 -5.04
CA THR A 35 -17.52 -1.59 -5.31
C THR A 35 -18.38 -0.46 -5.88
N GLY A 36 -17.78 0.63 -6.38
CA GLY A 36 -18.46 1.62 -7.22
C GLY A 36 -19.31 2.66 -6.49
N GLY A 37 -19.01 2.97 -5.22
CA GLY A 37 -19.89 3.82 -4.39
C GLY A 37 -19.30 5.10 -3.80
N ASP A 38 -18.01 5.15 -3.42
CA ASP A 38 -17.55 6.21 -2.50
C ASP A 38 -16.31 6.98 -3.00
N ARG A 39 -16.42 8.31 -3.03
CA ARG A 39 -15.42 9.27 -3.57
C ARG A 39 -14.71 10.03 -2.44
N ASN A 40 -14.29 9.36 -1.38
CA ASN A 40 -13.56 9.98 -0.28
C ASN A 40 -12.07 10.27 -0.62
N LEU A 41 -11.35 10.92 0.31
CA LEU A 41 -10.00 11.47 0.15
C LEU A 41 -8.92 10.44 -0.23
N ARG A 42 -7.86 10.88 -0.95
CA ARG A 42 -6.92 10.00 -1.69
C ARG A 42 -6.18 8.92 -0.88
N ALA A 43 -5.78 9.18 0.37
CA ALA A 43 -5.18 8.15 1.25
C ALA A 43 -6.26 7.29 1.95
N LEU A 44 -7.42 7.87 2.22
CA LEU A 44 -8.62 7.21 2.77
C LEU A 44 -9.41 6.40 1.72
N VAL A 45 -8.95 6.34 0.46
CA VAL A 45 -9.59 5.63 -0.67
C VAL A 45 -8.60 4.72 -1.40
N GLY A 46 -7.60 4.21 -0.69
CA GLY A 46 -6.78 3.12 -1.19
C GLY A 46 -5.79 3.49 -2.31
N LYS A 47 -5.21 4.70 -2.29
CA LYS A 47 -4.20 5.12 -3.29
C LYS A 47 -2.81 5.39 -2.70
N GLY A 48 -2.60 5.08 -1.43
CA GLY A 48 -1.32 5.30 -0.77
C GLY A 48 -0.20 4.47 -1.39
N ASP A 49 0.99 5.03 -1.50
CA ASP A 49 2.20 4.23 -1.69
C ASP A 49 2.60 3.51 -0.37
N PRO A 50 3.47 2.48 -0.39
CA PRO A 50 3.80 1.73 0.82
C PRO A 50 4.31 2.59 1.99
N SER A 51 4.99 3.70 1.71
CA SER A 51 5.51 4.61 2.74
C SER A 51 4.40 5.47 3.36
N GLU A 52 3.41 5.89 2.58
CA GLU A 52 2.22 6.59 3.08
C GLU A 52 1.38 5.65 3.95
N ILE A 53 1.24 4.38 3.54
CA ILE A 53 0.51 3.35 4.30
C ILE A 53 1.17 3.07 5.65
N ASP A 54 2.50 2.93 5.68
CA ASP A 54 3.27 2.79 6.93
C ASP A 54 3.07 4.02 7.83
N MET A 55 3.24 5.23 7.29
CA MET A 55 3.07 6.47 8.05
C MET A 55 1.68 6.58 8.69
N GLU A 56 0.61 6.30 7.94
CA GLU A 56 -0.76 6.32 8.45
C GLU A 56 -0.98 5.26 9.53
N LEU A 57 -0.39 4.07 9.39
CA LEU A 57 -0.43 3.04 10.42
C LEU A 57 0.25 3.49 11.72
N GLN A 58 1.44 4.11 11.63
CA GLN A 58 2.14 4.64 12.80
C GLN A 58 1.35 5.76 13.48
N ILE A 59 0.76 6.67 12.70
CA ILE A 59 -0.08 7.77 13.21
C ILE A 59 -1.31 7.19 13.92
N LEU A 60 -1.98 6.20 13.32
CA LEU A 60 -3.15 5.54 13.91
C LEU A 60 -2.78 4.84 15.23
N ALA A 61 -1.68 4.09 15.25
CA ALA A 61 -1.20 3.41 16.43
C ALA A 61 -0.91 4.39 17.57
N HIS A 62 -0.22 5.49 17.26
CA HIS A 62 0.07 6.57 18.22
C HIS A 62 -1.22 7.21 18.76
N ARG A 63 -2.19 7.53 17.88
CA ARG A 63 -3.47 8.13 18.27
C ARG A 63 -4.32 7.22 19.15
N LYS A 64 -4.26 5.90 18.94
CA LYS A 64 -4.99 4.91 19.76
C LYS A 64 -4.21 4.47 20.99
N GLY A 65 -2.95 4.91 21.17
CA GLY A 65 -2.08 4.45 22.26
C GLY A 65 -1.72 2.96 22.17
N VAL A 66 -1.71 2.41 20.94
CA VAL A 66 -1.43 0.99 20.69
C VAL A 66 0.04 0.83 20.33
N ASP A 67 0.70 -0.12 20.99
CA ASP A 67 2.06 -0.53 20.65
C ASP A 67 2.02 -1.66 19.62
N LEU A 68 2.37 -1.35 18.36
CA LEU A 68 2.36 -2.31 17.24
C LEU A 68 3.27 -3.52 17.50
N ALA A 69 4.33 -3.39 18.31
CA ALA A 69 5.20 -4.51 18.65
C ALA A 69 4.52 -5.53 19.59
N LYS A 70 3.53 -5.09 20.37
CA LYS A 70 2.85 -5.93 21.37
C LYS A 70 1.61 -6.65 20.85
N ILE A 71 1.07 -6.23 19.72
CA ILE A 71 -0.12 -6.87 19.12
C ILE A 71 0.27 -7.79 17.95
N PRO A 72 -0.50 -8.85 17.70
CA PRO A 72 -0.21 -9.77 16.59
C PRO A 72 -0.52 -9.12 15.24
N ALA A 73 0.20 -9.57 14.20
CA ALA A 73 0.08 -9.05 12.83
C ALA A 73 -1.35 -9.08 12.28
N ASP A 74 -2.14 -10.10 12.62
CA ASP A 74 -3.54 -10.20 12.20
C ASP A 74 -4.40 -9.07 12.80
N LYS A 75 -4.17 -8.70 14.07
CA LYS A 75 -4.88 -7.58 14.70
C LYS A 75 -4.45 -6.23 14.15
N ILE A 76 -3.19 -6.08 13.77
CA ILE A 76 -2.72 -4.90 13.05
C ILE A 76 -3.45 -4.79 11.71
N ARG A 77 -3.56 -5.90 10.96
CA ARG A 77 -4.26 -5.94 9.68
C ARG A 77 -5.76 -5.64 9.82
N GLU A 78 -6.42 -6.19 10.85
CA GLU A 78 -7.82 -5.85 11.18
C GLU A 78 -7.96 -4.35 11.47
N MET A 79 -7.06 -3.77 12.28
CA MET A 79 -7.06 -2.33 12.55
C MET A 79 -6.88 -1.50 11.27
N MET A 80 -6.00 -1.91 10.36
CA MET A 80 -5.84 -1.23 9.07
C MET A 80 -7.15 -1.26 8.26
N GLN A 81 -7.81 -2.42 8.21
CA GLN A 81 -9.09 -2.59 7.51
C GLN A 81 -10.21 -1.71 8.11
N GLU A 82 -10.37 -1.73 9.43
CA GLU A 82 -11.38 -0.94 10.15
C GLU A 82 -11.20 0.57 9.96
N ASN A 83 -9.97 1.02 9.71
CA ASN A 83 -9.62 2.43 9.55
C ASN A 83 -9.35 2.80 8.08
N ASN A 84 -9.72 1.93 7.12
CA ASN A 84 -9.56 2.13 5.68
C ASN A 84 -8.13 2.43 5.22
N ILE A 85 -7.12 1.87 5.91
CA ILE A 85 -5.71 1.95 5.54
C ILE A 85 -5.38 0.77 4.64
N GLY A 86 -5.02 1.04 3.39
CA GLY A 86 -4.72 -0.01 2.42
C GLY A 86 -4.66 0.52 0.99
N ILE A 87 -4.90 -0.35 0.02
CA ILE A 87 -4.82 -0.02 -1.41
C ILE A 87 -5.95 -0.65 -2.22
N ASP A 88 -6.42 0.02 -3.27
CA ASP A 88 -7.41 -0.49 -4.21
C ASP A 88 -6.75 -0.99 -5.52
N CYS A 89 -7.55 -1.59 -6.42
CA CYS A 89 -7.04 -2.06 -7.72
C CYS A 89 -6.40 -0.94 -8.53
N SER A 90 -7.05 0.22 -8.59
CA SER A 90 -6.65 1.30 -9.48
C SER A 90 -5.37 1.98 -9.01
N GLY A 91 -5.23 2.21 -7.71
CA GLY A 91 -4.05 2.73 -7.03
C GLY A 91 -2.88 1.77 -7.15
N PHE A 92 -3.10 0.48 -6.85
CA PHE A 92 -2.04 -0.53 -6.97
C PHE A 92 -1.48 -0.60 -8.39
N VAL A 93 -2.36 -0.74 -9.39
CA VAL A 93 -1.93 -0.81 -10.79
C VAL A 93 -1.26 0.50 -11.24
N SER A 94 -1.76 1.66 -10.81
CA SER A 94 -1.16 2.95 -11.18
C SER A 94 0.26 3.09 -10.65
N HIS A 95 0.52 2.71 -9.40
CA HIS A 95 1.86 2.74 -8.80
C HIS A 95 2.82 1.74 -9.48
N LEU A 96 2.35 0.53 -9.79
CA LEU A 96 3.17 -0.45 -10.52
C LEU A 96 3.51 0.01 -11.95
N LEU A 97 2.54 0.56 -12.66
CA LEU A 97 2.75 1.09 -14.02
C LEU A 97 3.67 2.31 -14.01
N ASP A 98 3.53 3.19 -13.02
CA ASP A 98 4.40 4.34 -12.84
C ASP A 98 5.87 3.89 -12.63
N GLU A 99 6.10 2.90 -11.76
CA GLU A 99 7.45 2.36 -11.53
C GLU A 99 8.00 1.65 -12.78
N TRP A 100 7.15 0.94 -13.52
CA TRP A 100 7.53 0.35 -14.82
C TRP A 100 7.94 1.45 -15.82
N LEU A 101 7.15 2.51 -15.95
CA LEU A 101 7.41 3.62 -16.87
C LEU A 101 8.70 4.38 -16.52
N LYS A 102 8.93 4.60 -15.23
CA LYS A 102 10.16 5.21 -14.70
C LYS A 102 11.38 4.35 -15.04
N ALA A 103 11.29 3.04 -14.84
CA ALA A 103 12.41 2.12 -15.05
C ALA A 103 12.81 1.96 -16.52
N ASN A 104 11.84 1.94 -17.45
CA ASN A 104 12.12 1.70 -18.87
C ASN A 104 12.27 2.97 -19.72
N TRP A 105 11.55 4.05 -19.37
CA TRP A 105 11.45 5.25 -20.22
C TRP A 105 11.70 6.57 -19.49
N LYS A 106 12.02 6.54 -18.18
CA LYS A 106 12.19 7.74 -17.34
C LYS A 106 10.97 8.68 -17.39
N LYS A 107 9.79 8.14 -17.66
CA LYS A 107 8.51 8.87 -17.66
C LYS A 107 7.78 8.62 -16.34
N LYS A 108 6.98 9.60 -15.91
CA LYS A 108 6.10 9.48 -14.74
C LYS A 108 4.64 9.45 -15.19
N LEU A 109 3.86 8.59 -14.57
CA LEU A 109 2.40 8.52 -14.68
C LEU A 109 1.72 9.27 -13.53
N ILE A 110 2.30 9.18 -12.32
CA ILE A 110 1.81 9.85 -11.12
C ILE A 110 2.71 11.05 -10.85
N SER A 111 2.10 12.23 -10.69
CA SER A 111 2.77 13.53 -10.51
C SER A 111 3.21 13.77 -9.08
#